data_AF-A0AB37ZDC0-F1
#
_entry.id   AF-A0AB37ZDC0-F1
#
_cell.length_a   1.000
_cell.length_b   1.000
_cell.length_c   1.000
_cell.angle_alpha   90.00
_cell.angle_beta   90.00
_cell.angle_gamma   90.00
#
_symmetry.space_group_name_H-M   'P 1'
#
loop_
_entity.id
_entity.type
_entity.pdbx_description
1 polymer ?
#
loop_
_entity_poly.entity_id
_entity_poly.type
_entity_poly.pdbx_seq_one_letter_code
_entity_poly.pdbx_strand_id
1 'polypeptide(L)'
;LEGRKTLGIEARQGRDAEHQRLDAQHESPAGEVGTKAPILCYVLCIIRRFLFVDLADFDIIGKFDYCANSSGSGVMDNMCQQDYDIHPYKEEFISIVLRHVNEQLSAEEWQRFRAHAASSKHRIVGGEAKLDATRAEVVRDSLCSAGIGVPDILSAFPGQEIVIGEIAGHSVYCIPSEGYYFWGIDPVKGFIWDVNLCWPAYTPNW
;
A
#
# COMPACT_ATOMS: atom_id res chain seq x y z
N LEU A 1 -12.29 -77.53 -44.08
CA LEU A 1 -13.26 -76.43 -44.28
C LEU A 1 -14.34 -76.63 -43.22
N GLU A 2 -13.97 -76.55 -41.93
CA GLU A 2 -14.07 -75.35 -41.08
C GLU A 2 -15.54 -74.89 -40.98
N GLY A 3 -16.23 -74.84 -39.84
CA GLY A 3 -15.81 -74.80 -38.44
C GLY A 3 -16.75 -73.81 -37.73
N ARG A 4 -17.73 -74.32 -36.97
CA ARG A 4 -18.71 -73.55 -36.16
C ARG A 4 -18.03 -72.72 -35.07
N LYS A 5 -18.65 -71.57 -34.69
CA LYS A 5 -18.93 -71.05 -33.31
C LYS A 5 -19.08 -69.51 -33.33
N THR A 6 -20.27 -68.93 -33.15
CA THR A 6 -21.04 -68.55 -31.93
C THR A 6 -20.78 -67.14 -31.37
N LEU A 7 -21.90 -66.40 -31.29
CA LEU A 7 -22.40 -65.55 -30.19
C LEU A 7 -21.72 -64.20 -29.89
N GLY A 8 -22.52 -63.13 -30.00
CA GLY A 8 -22.28 -61.86 -29.35
C GLY A 8 -23.48 -60.91 -29.47
N ILE A 9 -23.96 -60.47 -28.31
CA ILE A 9 -24.77 -59.26 -28.03
C ILE A 9 -26.30 -59.48 -28.04
N GLU A 10 -26.80 -59.88 -26.87
CA GLU A 10 -28.19 -59.66 -26.46
C GLU A 10 -28.37 -58.22 -25.97
N ALA A 11 -29.43 -57.59 -26.48
CA ALA A 11 -29.96 -56.32 -26.04
C ALA A 11 -30.93 -56.54 -24.86
N ARG A 12 -30.75 -55.79 -23.77
CA ARG A 12 -31.77 -55.52 -22.74
C ARG A 12 -31.95 -54.00 -22.70
N GLN A 13 -33.08 -53.49 -23.18
CA GLN A 13 -34.34 -53.26 -22.42
C GLN A 13 -34.18 -52.27 -21.27
N GLY A 14 -34.99 -51.21 -21.33
CA GLY A 14 -35.39 -50.44 -20.16
C GLY A 14 -35.26 -48.92 -20.35
N ARG A 15 -36.08 -48.36 -21.24
CA ARG A 15 -36.70 -47.06 -20.95
C ARG A 15 -37.56 -47.28 -19.71
N ASP A 16 -37.45 -46.41 -18.70
CA ASP A 16 -38.60 -45.82 -18.02
C ASP A 16 -38.14 -44.78 -16.99
N ALA A 17 -38.97 -43.74 -16.88
CA ALA A 17 -39.11 -42.80 -15.78
C ALA A 17 -38.14 -41.62 -15.68
N GLU A 18 -38.36 -40.69 -16.59
CA GLU A 18 -38.43 -39.25 -16.32
C GLU A 18 -39.30 -38.95 -15.08
N HIS A 19 -38.67 -38.67 -13.93
CA HIS A 19 -39.24 -37.78 -12.90
C HIS A 19 -38.15 -37.29 -11.95
N GLN A 20 -38.22 -36.00 -11.63
CA GLN A 20 -37.47 -35.29 -10.58
C GLN A 20 -36.09 -34.75 -10.98
N ARG A 21 -36.17 -33.65 -11.73
CA ARG A 21 -35.38 -32.44 -11.47
C ARG A 21 -35.59 -31.99 -10.02
N LEU A 22 -34.53 -31.38 -9.47
CA LEU A 22 -34.41 -30.62 -8.21
C LEU A 22 -33.90 -31.45 -7.02
N ASP A 23 -32.88 -30.87 -6.39
CA ASP A 23 -32.28 -31.20 -5.08
C ASP A 23 -31.13 -32.21 -5.05
N ALA A 24 -29.94 -31.73 -5.41
CA ALA A 24 -28.68 -32.14 -4.77
C ALA A 24 -27.68 -30.96 -4.81
N GLN A 25 -27.87 -30.04 -3.87
CA GLN A 25 -26.79 -29.23 -3.28
C GLN A 25 -25.88 -30.13 -2.43
N HIS A 26 -24.70 -29.60 -2.05
CA HIS A 26 -23.64 -30.21 -1.21
C HIS A 26 -22.74 -31.22 -1.96
N GLU A 27 -21.41 -31.13 -2.03
CA GLU A 27 -20.39 -30.34 -1.33
C GLU A 27 -19.15 -30.26 -2.25
N SER A 28 -18.47 -29.12 -2.29
CA SER A 28 -17.08 -29.01 -2.79
C SER A 28 -16.25 -28.28 -1.73
N PRO A 29 -15.08 -28.80 -1.33
CA PRO A 29 -14.29 -28.22 -0.27
C PRO A 29 -13.45 -27.05 -0.77
N ALA A 30 -13.56 -25.98 0.03
CA ALA A 30 -12.69 -24.83 0.23
C ALA A 30 -11.33 -24.80 -0.49
N GLY A 31 -11.18 -23.76 -1.30
CA GLY A 31 -9.90 -23.20 -1.75
C GLY A 31 -10.00 -21.67 -1.77
N GLU A 32 -10.22 -21.05 -0.61
CA GLU A 32 -10.08 -19.60 -0.44
C GLU A 32 -8.61 -19.26 -0.17
N VAL A 33 -7.91 -18.72 -1.17
CA VAL A 33 -6.70 -17.92 -0.94
C VAL A 33 -7.14 -16.46 -0.93
N GLY A 34 -7.42 -15.96 0.26
CA GLY A 34 -7.88 -14.60 0.51
C GLY A 34 -6.78 -13.58 0.22
N THR A 35 -6.99 -12.80 -0.84
CA THR A 35 -6.36 -11.49 -1.09
C THR A 35 -6.84 -10.47 -0.04
N LYS A 36 -6.19 -10.40 1.12
CA LYS A 36 -6.43 -9.36 2.16
C LYS A 36 -5.17 -8.97 2.96
N ALA A 37 -4.01 -8.93 2.33
CA ALA A 37 -2.75 -8.64 3.04
C ALA A 37 -2.26 -7.18 3.06
N PRO A 38 -2.56 -6.26 2.13
CA PRO A 38 -1.94 -4.92 2.19
C PRO A 38 -2.66 -3.93 3.14
N ILE A 39 -3.93 -4.19 3.50
CA ILE A 39 -4.75 -3.25 4.29
C ILE A 39 -4.37 -3.27 5.78
N LEU A 40 -3.93 -4.42 6.32
CA LEU A 40 -3.70 -4.56 7.76
C LEU A 40 -2.42 -3.85 8.22
N CYS A 41 -1.41 -3.70 7.36
CA CYS A 41 -0.16 -3.01 7.69
C CYS A 41 -0.35 -1.48 7.78
N TYR A 42 -1.24 -0.91 6.94
CA TYR A 42 -1.59 0.51 6.98
C TYR A 42 -2.37 0.91 8.23
N VAL A 43 -3.22 0.03 8.76
CA VAL A 43 -3.97 0.27 10.00
C VAL A 43 -3.04 0.51 11.20
N LEU A 44 -1.85 -0.11 11.23
CA LEU A 44 -0.87 0.10 12.31
C LEU A 44 -0.16 1.45 12.22
N CYS A 45 0.08 1.98 11.01
CA CYS A 45 0.57 3.35 10.83
C CYS A 45 -0.46 4.39 11.30
N ILE A 46 -1.76 4.12 11.10
CA ILE A 46 -2.88 4.94 11.59
C ILE A 46 -2.95 4.92 13.13
N ILE A 47 -2.76 3.76 13.78
CA ILE A 47 -2.77 3.65 15.26
C ILE A 47 -1.68 4.52 15.90
N ARG A 48 -0.51 4.67 15.25
CA ARG A 48 0.61 5.49 15.75
C ARG A 48 0.28 7.00 15.77
N ARG A 49 -0.68 7.46 14.95
CA ARG A 49 -1.13 8.87 14.91
C ARG A 49 -2.46 9.14 15.62
N PHE A 50 -3.28 8.10 15.85
CA PHE A 50 -4.55 8.24 16.59
C PHE A 50 -4.40 8.21 18.12
N LEU A 51 -3.29 7.69 18.67
CA LEU A 51 -3.06 7.69 20.13
C LEU A 51 -2.45 8.99 20.68
N PHE A 52 -2.17 10.00 19.84
CA PHE A 52 -1.60 11.29 20.26
C PHE A 52 -2.37 12.49 19.68
N VAL A 53 -3.69 12.48 19.83
CA VAL A 53 -4.51 13.69 19.73
C VAL A 53 -5.30 13.84 21.04
N ASP A 54 -4.59 14.23 22.09
CA ASP A 54 -5.09 15.19 23.09
C ASP A 54 -3.91 15.61 23.97
N LEU A 55 -3.30 16.76 23.66
CA LEU A 55 -2.46 17.61 24.53
C LEU A 55 -1.97 18.79 23.67
N ALA A 56 -2.93 19.57 23.17
CA ALA A 56 -2.65 20.91 22.66
C ALA A 56 -2.53 21.84 23.86
N ASP A 57 -1.31 21.95 24.39
CA ASP A 57 -0.78 23.14 25.07
C ASP A 57 0.67 22.82 25.47
N PHE A 58 1.62 22.88 24.53
CA PHE A 58 3.01 23.17 24.86
C PHE A 58 3.76 23.59 23.58
N ASP A 59 3.87 24.90 23.43
CA ASP A 59 4.89 25.56 22.64
C ASP A 59 6.24 25.27 23.33
N ILE A 60 7.08 24.41 22.77
CA ILE A 60 8.54 24.31 23.04
C ILE A 60 9.18 23.45 21.93
N ILE A 61 10.16 24.03 21.25
CA ILE A 61 11.21 23.32 20.52
C ILE A 61 11.91 22.38 21.51
N GLY A 62 11.66 21.07 21.42
CA GLY A 62 12.32 20.10 22.30
C GLY A 62 12.12 18.67 21.84
N LYS A 63 13.23 18.04 21.41
CA LYS A 63 13.49 16.60 21.36
C LYS A 63 12.27 15.67 21.55
N PHE A 64 11.78 15.09 20.47
CA PHE A 64 11.06 13.82 20.56
C PHE A 64 12.07 12.67 20.57
N ASP A 65 12.80 12.53 21.68
CA ASP A 65 13.39 11.25 22.09
C ASP A 65 12.26 10.46 22.79
N TYR A 66 11.66 9.48 22.11
CA TYR A 66 10.73 8.55 22.74
C TYR A 66 11.08 7.11 22.38
N CYS A 67 12.17 6.62 22.98
CA CYS A 67 12.51 5.20 23.11
C CYS A 67 13.30 5.01 24.42
N ALA A 68 12.65 5.23 25.57
CA ALA A 68 13.21 4.76 26.83
C ALA A 68 12.06 4.39 27.77
N ASN A 69 12.10 3.13 28.21
CA ASN A 69 11.30 2.52 29.27
C ASN A 69 10.01 1.80 28.83
N SER A 70 10.16 0.75 28.04
CA SER A 70 9.36 -0.47 28.23
C SER A 70 10.26 -1.69 28.18
N SER A 71 10.82 -2.03 29.34
CA SER A 71 11.50 -3.30 29.57
C SER A 71 10.53 -4.46 29.34
N GLY A 72 10.64 -5.15 28.20
CA GLY A 72 10.03 -6.46 27.99
C GLY A 72 9.20 -6.63 26.72
N SER A 73 9.81 -6.51 25.54
CA SER A 73 9.40 -7.26 24.34
C SER A 73 10.41 -7.00 23.22
N GLY A 74 11.31 -7.96 22.94
CA GLY A 74 12.32 -7.84 21.88
C GLY A 74 11.77 -7.67 20.45
N VAL A 75 10.44 -7.59 20.29
CA VAL A 75 9.77 -7.27 19.02
C VAL A 75 9.64 -5.75 18.84
N MET A 76 9.48 -4.98 19.91
CA MET A 76 9.34 -3.51 19.86
C MET A 76 10.68 -2.80 19.67
N ASP A 77 11.77 -3.36 20.23
CA ASP A 77 13.12 -2.81 20.08
C ASP A 77 13.60 -2.87 18.62
N ASN A 78 13.27 -3.93 17.87
CA ASN A 78 13.62 -4.07 16.45
C ASN A 78 12.79 -3.14 15.54
N MET A 79 11.53 -2.87 15.87
CA MET A 79 10.68 -1.98 15.07
C MET A 79 11.08 -0.51 15.22
N CYS A 80 11.52 -0.08 16.40
CA CYS A 80 12.05 1.27 16.60
C CYS A 80 13.39 1.44 15.90
N GLN A 81 14.26 0.44 15.91
CA GLN A 81 15.60 0.51 15.32
C GLN A 81 15.57 0.71 13.78
N GLN A 82 14.64 0.07 13.07
CA GLN A 82 14.58 0.17 11.60
C GLN A 82 14.04 1.52 11.09
N ASP A 83 13.18 2.19 11.86
CA ASP A 83 12.81 3.59 11.58
C ASP A 83 14.04 4.52 11.69
N TYR A 84 14.96 4.26 12.64
CA TYR A 84 16.19 5.05 12.80
C TYR A 84 17.13 4.97 11.59
N ASP A 85 17.13 3.86 10.85
CA ASP A 85 18.07 3.67 9.74
C ASP A 85 17.74 4.58 8.54
N ILE A 86 16.46 4.91 8.32
CA ILE A 86 16.04 5.82 7.24
C ILE A 86 16.03 7.29 7.66
N HIS A 87 16.01 7.58 8.97
CA HIS A 87 15.91 8.95 9.49
C HIS A 87 16.98 9.93 8.99
N PRO A 88 18.28 9.56 8.88
CA PRO A 88 19.32 10.43 8.36
C PRO A 88 19.06 10.95 6.94
N TYR A 89 18.27 10.21 6.15
CA TYR A 89 18.03 10.48 4.73
C TYR A 89 16.77 11.31 4.47
N LYS A 90 16.03 11.68 5.51
CA LYS A 90 14.76 12.40 5.41
C LYS A 90 14.86 13.67 4.56
N GLU A 91 15.80 14.55 4.86
CA GLU A 91 15.91 15.85 4.15
C GLU A 91 16.38 15.66 2.70
N GLU A 92 17.22 14.65 2.45
CA GLU A 92 17.67 14.31 1.10
C GLU A 92 16.49 13.81 0.25
N PHE A 93 15.68 12.91 0.80
CA PHE A 93 14.45 12.44 0.15
C PHE A 93 13.49 13.60 -0.16
N ILE A 94 13.20 14.47 0.80
CA ILE A 94 12.37 15.67 0.58
C ILE A 94 12.96 16.52 -0.55
N SER A 95 14.28 16.75 -0.55
CA SER A 95 14.93 17.59 -1.56
C SER A 95 14.79 17.03 -2.99
N ILE A 96 14.94 15.72 -3.16
CA ILE A 96 14.80 15.03 -4.44
C ILE A 96 13.35 15.10 -4.93
N VAL A 97 12.39 14.82 -4.04
CA VAL A 97 10.96 14.90 -4.36
C VAL A 97 10.58 16.33 -4.73
N LEU A 98 11.00 17.33 -3.96
CA LEU A 98 10.72 18.74 -4.27
C LEU A 98 11.30 19.18 -5.60
N ARG A 99 12.52 18.77 -5.92
CA ARG A 99 13.13 19.06 -7.22
C ARG A 99 12.28 18.48 -8.35
N HIS A 100 11.92 17.20 -8.28
CA HIS A 100 11.06 16.56 -9.28
C HIS A 100 9.70 17.25 -9.39
N VAL A 101 9.04 17.49 -8.25
CA VAL A 101 7.73 18.15 -8.19
C VAL A 101 7.79 19.58 -8.72
N ASN A 102 8.88 20.31 -8.57
CA ASN A 102 8.99 21.68 -9.09
C ASN A 102 9.37 21.74 -10.57
N GLU A 103 10.25 20.85 -11.03
CA GLU A 103 10.85 20.93 -12.36
C GLU A 103 10.11 20.08 -13.41
N GLN A 104 9.54 18.95 -13.01
CA GLN A 104 8.98 17.97 -13.96
C GLN A 104 7.46 17.84 -13.86
N LEU A 105 6.87 18.10 -12.68
CA LEU A 105 5.42 18.01 -12.53
C LEU A 105 4.72 19.23 -13.15
N SER A 106 3.86 18.96 -14.14
CA SER A 106 3.07 19.99 -14.81
C SER A 106 2.09 20.69 -13.86
N ALA A 107 1.61 21.88 -14.26
CA ALA A 107 0.60 22.59 -13.49
C ALA A 107 -0.73 21.82 -13.50
N GLU A 108 -1.06 21.16 -14.60
CA GLU A 108 -2.27 20.37 -14.80
C GLU A 108 -2.28 19.14 -13.89
N GLU A 109 -1.18 18.38 -13.82
CA GLU A 109 -1.09 17.22 -12.93
C GLU A 109 -1.13 17.63 -11.46
N TRP A 110 -0.46 18.75 -11.11
CA TRP A 110 -0.57 19.32 -9.78
C TRP A 110 -2.03 19.62 -9.42
N GLN A 111 -2.74 20.34 -10.28
CA GLN A 111 -4.16 20.65 -10.08
C GLN A 111 -5.02 19.38 -9.98
N ARG A 112 -4.74 18.35 -10.77
CA ARG A 112 -5.41 17.04 -10.69
C ARG A 112 -5.31 16.44 -9.29
N PHE A 113 -4.12 16.40 -8.69
CA PHE A 113 -3.93 15.86 -7.34
C PHE A 113 -4.63 16.71 -6.27
N ARG A 114 -4.57 18.05 -6.39
CA ARG A 114 -5.24 18.94 -5.44
C ARG A 114 -6.76 18.84 -5.54
N ALA A 115 -7.31 18.70 -6.74
CA ALA A 115 -8.74 18.47 -6.96
C ALA A 115 -9.20 17.11 -6.38
N HIS A 116 -8.38 16.06 -6.52
CA HIS A 116 -8.62 14.77 -5.88
C HIS A 116 -8.63 14.90 -4.35
N ALA A 117 -7.63 15.57 -3.77
CA ALA A 117 -7.54 15.80 -2.33
C ALA A 117 -8.77 16.53 -1.75
N ALA A 118 -9.33 17.48 -2.49
CA ALA A 118 -10.54 18.20 -2.10
C ALA A 118 -11.80 17.32 -2.17
N SER A 119 -11.98 16.60 -3.28
CA SER A 119 -13.21 15.85 -3.57
C SER A 119 -13.27 14.47 -2.91
N SER A 120 -12.14 13.91 -2.52
CA SER A 120 -12.08 12.56 -1.94
C SER A 120 -12.80 12.49 -0.59
N LYS A 121 -13.64 11.46 -0.45
CA LYS A 121 -14.25 11.05 0.81
C LYS A 121 -13.36 10.11 1.62
N HIS A 122 -12.34 9.52 0.98
CA HIS A 122 -11.38 8.61 1.58
C HIS A 122 -10.13 9.39 1.97
N ARG A 123 -10.04 9.77 3.25
CA ARG A 123 -8.95 10.56 3.79
C ARG A 123 -8.04 9.72 4.69
N ILE A 124 -6.74 9.99 4.61
CA ILE A 124 -5.73 9.42 5.51
C ILE A 124 -5.90 10.03 6.90
N VAL A 125 -6.14 11.34 6.96
CA VAL A 125 -6.41 12.09 8.20
C VAL A 125 -7.68 12.92 8.08
N GLY A 126 -8.34 13.17 9.22
CA GLY A 126 -9.62 13.88 9.29
C GLY A 126 -9.59 15.39 8.96
N GLY A 127 -8.56 15.86 8.25
CA GLY A 127 -8.41 17.27 7.85
C GLY A 127 -8.88 17.54 6.42
N GLU A 128 -9.25 18.79 6.16
CA GLU A 128 -9.55 19.26 4.81
C GLU A 128 -8.27 19.47 4.01
N ALA A 129 -8.37 19.35 2.68
CA ALA A 129 -7.27 19.66 1.78
C ALA A 129 -7.09 21.17 1.67
N LYS A 130 -5.90 21.67 2.04
CA LYS A 130 -5.50 23.05 1.77
C LYS A 130 -5.19 23.21 0.28
N LEU A 131 -6.12 23.78 -0.49
CA LEU A 131 -6.00 23.85 -1.95
C LEU A 131 -4.98 24.89 -2.43
N ASP A 132 -4.72 25.89 -1.59
CA ASP A 132 -3.74 26.96 -1.78
C ASP A 132 -2.34 26.59 -1.27
N ALA A 133 -2.18 25.41 -0.65
CA ALA A 133 -0.88 24.93 -0.20
C ALA A 133 0.11 24.84 -1.36
N THR A 134 1.32 25.33 -1.11
CA THR A 134 2.44 25.21 -2.02
C THR A 134 2.86 23.75 -2.16
N ARG A 135 3.54 23.43 -3.28
CA ARG A 135 4.18 22.12 -3.51
C ARG A 135 5.05 21.70 -2.31
N ALA A 136 5.77 22.65 -1.73
CA ALA A 136 6.66 22.41 -0.61
C ALA A 136 5.93 22.06 0.70
N GLU A 137 4.82 22.74 0.99
CA GLU A 137 3.99 22.43 2.15
C GLU A 137 3.36 21.05 2.03
N VAL A 138 2.80 20.69 0.87
CA VAL A 138 2.19 19.37 0.67
C VAL A 138 3.20 18.25 0.81
N VAL A 139 4.39 18.39 0.22
CA VAL A 139 5.45 17.37 0.35
C VAL A 139 5.86 17.18 1.81
N ARG A 140 6.02 18.27 2.58
CA ARG A 140 6.39 18.17 4.01
C ARG A 140 5.27 17.63 4.88
N ASP A 141 4.04 18.08 4.66
CA ASP A 141 2.87 17.67 5.43
C ASP A 141 2.49 16.20 5.19
N SER A 142 2.75 15.71 3.96
CA SER A 142 2.46 14.33 3.56
C SER A 142 3.58 13.34 3.87
N LEU A 143 4.78 13.82 4.22
CA LEU A 143 5.91 12.95 4.52
C LEU A 143 5.58 12.02 5.69
N CYS A 144 5.72 10.71 5.44
CA CYS A 144 5.53 9.68 6.45
C CYS A 144 6.63 8.63 6.36
N SER A 145 6.93 7.97 7.48
CA SER A 145 7.59 6.66 7.42
C SER A 145 6.54 5.57 7.42
N ALA A 146 6.72 4.56 6.58
CA ALA A 146 5.78 3.45 6.46
C ALA A 146 6.53 2.11 6.52
N GLY A 147 5.99 1.14 7.26
CA GLY A 147 6.54 -0.21 7.38
C GLY A 147 6.19 -1.11 6.20
N ILE A 148 6.32 -0.61 4.97
CA ILE A 148 6.06 -1.34 3.72
C ILE A 148 7.34 -1.39 2.90
N GLY A 149 7.66 -2.56 2.34
CA GLY A 149 8.84 -2.72 1.50
C GLY A 149 8.66 -2.08 0.13
N VAL A 150 9.76 -1.57 -0.43
CA VAL A 150 9.82 -1.09 -1.82
C VAL A 150 9.24 -2.13 -2.82
N PRO A 151 9.52 -3.45 -2.73
CA PRO A 151 8.98 -4.44 -3.67
C PRO A 151 7.45 -4.58 -3.60
N ASP A 152 6.86 -4.39 -2.42
CA ASP A 152 5.41 -4.50 -2.24
C ASP A 152 4.69 -3.38 -2.99
N ILE A 153 5.24 -2.17 -2.95
CA ILE A 153 4.73 -1.02 -3.70
C ILE A 153 4.91 -1.24 -5.20
N LEU A 154 6.10 -1.67 -5.64
CA LEU A 154 6.36 -1.95 -7.05
C LEU A 154 5.45 -3.06 -7.59
N SER A 155 5.14 -4.08 -6.78
CA SER A 155 4.19 -5.12 -7.15
C SER A 155 2.75 -4.61 -7.24
N ALA A 156 2.38 -3.55 -6.50
CA ALA A 156 1.05 -2.95 -6.58
C ALA A 156 0.89 -2.04 -7.82
N PHE A 157 2.00 -1.47 -8.32
CA PHE A 157 2.01 -0.55 -9.46
C PHE A 157 3.00 -0.99 -10.56
N PRO A 158 2.85 -2.19 -11.14
CA PRO A 158 3.86 -2.79 -12.00
C PRO A 158 4.11 -1.95 -13.27
N GLY A 159 5.34 -1.46 -13.44
CA GLY A 159 5.79 -0.73 -14.62
C GLY A 159 5.25 0.70 -14.72
N GLN A 160 4.66 1.22 -13.64
CA GLN A 160 4.21 2.61 -13.56
C GLN A 160 5.24 3.51 -12.86
N GLU A 161 6.24 2.91 -12.23
CA GLU A 161 7.29 3.61 -11.52
C GLU A 161 8.29 4.28 -12.47
N ILE A 162 8.79 5.44 -12.03
CA ILE A 162 9.98 6.06 -12.59
C ILE A 162 10.99 6.33 -11.48
N VAL A 163 12.27 6.28 -11.82
CA VAL A 163 13.36 6.64 -10.90
C VAL A 163 13.66 8.14 -11.06
N ILE A 164 13.56 8.88 -9.96
CA ILE A 164 13.71 10.35 -9.95
C ILE A 164 15.01 10.82 -9.28
N GLY A 165 15.79 9.89 -8.74
CA GLY A 165 17.02 10.14 -8.03
C GLY A 165 17.52 8.90 -7.32
N GLU A 166 18.56 9.07 -6.54
CA GLU A 166 19.20 8.02 -5.76
C GLU A 166 19.65 8.60 -4.41
N ILE A 167 19.54 7.80 -3.36
CA ILE A 167 20.06 8.10 -2.03
C ILE A 167 20.81 6.86 -1.54
N ALA A 168 22.07 7.04 -1.14
CA ALA A 168 22.92 5.97 -0.64
C ALA A 168 23.01 4.72 -1.54
N GLY A 169 22.94 4.87 -2.87
CA GLY A 169 22.93 3.73 -3.81
C GLY A 169 21.56 3.13 -4.10
N HIS A 170 20.49 3.68 -3.52
CA HIS A 170 19.12 3.17 -3.65
C HIS A 170 18.22 4.18 -4.37
N SER A 171 17.46 3.69 -5.35
CA SER A 171 16.57 4.49 -6.18
C SER A 171 15.44 5.14 -5.39
N VAL A 172 15.22 6.43 -5.65
CA VAL A 172 14.01 7.15 -5.24
C VAL A 172 12.97 7.00 -6.35
N TYR A 173 11.81 6.46 -6.01
CA TYR A 173 10.75 6.15 -6.96
C TYR A 173 9.62 7.18 -6.91
N CYS A 174 8.95 7.33 -8.06
CA CYS A 174 7.69 8.05 -8.21
C CYS A 174 6.72 7.18 -9.01
N ILE A 175 5.44 7.15 -8.61
CA ILE A 175 4.32 6.66 -9.42
C ILE A 175 3.55 7.88 -9.92
N PRO A 176 3.79 8.36 -11.16
CA PRO A 176 3.24 9.63 -11.64
C PRO A 176 1.71 9.65 -11.72
N SER A 177 1.08 8.52 -12.03
CA SER A 177 -0.39 8.39 -12.07
C SER A 177 -1.02 8.66 -10.70
N GLU A 178 -0.33 8.29 -9.61
CA GLU A 178 -0.80 8.38 -8.23
C GLU A 178 -0.34 9.63 -7.49
N GLY A 179 0.74 10.28 -7.94
CA GLY A 179 1.39 11.35 -7.18
C GLY A 179 2.04 10.83 -5.91
N TYR A 180 2.56 9.59 -5.97
CA TYR A 180 3.16 8.88 -4.85
C TYR A 180 4.66 8.75 -5.03
N TYR A 181 5.41 9.04 -3.98
CA TYR A 181 6.87 9.01 -3.97
C TYR A 181 7.32 8.16 -2.81
N PHE A 182 8.35 7.35 -3.01
CA PHE A 182 8.85 6.48 -1.95
C PHE A 182 10.31 6.11 -2.14
N TRP A 183 10.97 5.82 -1.02
CA TRP A 183 12.36 5.39 -0.97
C TRP A 183 12.62 4.58 0.31
N GLY A 184 13.46 3.54 0.22
CA GLY A 184 13.91 2.77 1.39
C GLY A 184 15.36 2.31 1.22
N ILE A 185 16.07 2.22 2.34
CA ILE A 185 17.47 1.78 2.37
C ILE A 185 17.62 0.26 2.22
N ASP A 186 16.68 -0.52 2.74
CA ASP A 186 16.61 -1.95 2.49
C ASP A 186 15.60 -2.20 1.35
N PRO A 187 16.05 -2.69 0.19
CA PRO A 187 15.21 -2.86 -0.99
C PRO A 187 14.29 -4.09 -0.90
N VAL A 188 14.38 -4.92 0.15
CA VAL A 188 13.58 -6.14 0.31
C VAL A 188 12.66 -6.06 1.52
N LYS A 189 13.11 -5.50 2.63
CA LYS A 189 12.33 -5.37 3.88
C LYS A 189 12.74 -4.13 4.65
N GLY A 190 11.82 -3.25 4.98
CA GLY A 190 12.16 -2.16 5.89
C GLY A 190 11.14 -1.05 5.88
N PHE A 191 11.42 -0.03 6.68
CA PHE A 191 10.70 1.22 6.59
C PHE A 191 11.13 1.98 5.35
N ILE A 192 10.17 2.71 4.79
CA ILE A 192 10.40 3.66 3.70
C ILE A 192 10.07 5.06 4.18
N TRP A 193 10.62 6.07 3.50
CA TRP A 193 9.98 7.38 3.42
C TRP A 193 9.00 7.39 2.27
N ASP A 194 7.80 7.94 2.49
CA ASP A 194 6.84 8.20 1.43
C ASP A 194 6.23 9.60 1.49
N VAL A 195 5.80 10.08 0.31
CA VAL A 195 5.13 11.37 0.09
C VAL A 195 3.97 11.15 -0.86
N ASN A 196 2.82 11.75 -0.54
CA ASN A 196 1.59 11.64 -1.33
C ASN A 196 1.04 13.04 -1.65
N LEU A 197 1.01 13.42 -2.93
CA LEU A 197 0.55 14.74 -3.37
C LEU A 197 -0.97 14.94 -3.24
N CYS A 198 -1.73 13.86 -3.09
CA CYS A 198 -3.16 13.88 -2.78
C CYS A 198 -3.44 14.15 -1.29
N TRP A 199 -2.42 14.34 -0.45
CA TRP A 199 -2.60 14.62 0.97
C TRP A 199 -3.59 15.77 1.23
N PRO A 200 -4.54 15.61 2.17
CA PRO A 200 -4.68 14.51 3.14
C PRO A 200 -5.49 13.28 2.67
N ALA A 201 -5.84 13.17 1.39
CA ALA A 201 -6.51 12.02 0.83
C ALA A 201 -5.54 10.88 0.46
N TYR A 202 -6.06 9.65 0.39
CA TYR A 202 -5.34 8.56 -0.27
C TYR A 202 -5.12 8.86 -1.74
N THR A 203 -4.12 8.22 -2.35
CA THR A 203 -3.90 8.30 -3.79
C THR A 203 -5.12 7.74 -4.53
N PRO A 204 -5.35 8.13 -5.80
CA PRO A 204 -6.58 7.78 -6.53
C PRO A 204 -6.92 6.29 -6.59
N ASN A 205 -5.94 5.39 -6.62
CA ASN A 205 -6.18 3.96 -6.80
C ASN A 205 -5.83 3.10 -5.56
N TRP A 206 -5.83 3.69 -4.37
CA TRP A 206 -5.61 2.99 -3.10
C TRP A 206 -6.88 2.42 -2.48
#